data_AF-A0A2W6SWT1-F1
#
_entry.id   AF-A0A2W6SWT1-F1
#
_cell.length_a   1.000
_cell.length_b   1.000
_cell.length_c   1.000
_cell.angle_alpha   90.00
_cell.angle_beta   90.00
_cell.angle_gamma   90.00
#
_symmetry.space_group_name_H-M   'P 1'
#
loop_
_entity.id
_entity.type
_entity.pdbx_description
1 polymer ?
#
loop_
_entity_poly.entity_id
_entity_poly.type
_entity_poly.pdbx_seq_one_letter_code
_entity_poly.pdbx_strand_id
1 'polypeptide(L)'
;TNNFLETVNTPVLKTTSFKVKEKNKFNWNVLFVNIAILLSLFIAYLVFRNWQKKRSLVSKTTSSQSLGSVAETEEEIRTMLKTDITDYFSYLKNLKKNNDYTKFFETVEELDSEVRNQYFQSSTKDFTMFLENYKGNHIAEEYRTLSQKIQIEKYAPVKSEEGIDELYDTIVKLYSSISK
;
A
#
# COMPACT_ATOMS: atom_id res chain seq x y z
N THR A 1 -67.85 33.14 -70.34
CA THR A 1 -67.61 34.20 -69.35
C THR A 1 -68.27 33.79 -68.04
N ASN A 2 -67.54 33.96 -66.94
CA ASN A 2 -67.96 33.78 -65.54
C ASN A 2 -68.14 32.32 -65.05
N ASN A 3 -67.03 31.78 -64.50
CA ASN A 3 -67.04 30.73 -63.49
C ASN A 3 -67.85 31.22 -62.29
N PHE A 4 -69.12 30.81 -62.20
CA PHE A 4 -69.95 31.02 -61.03
C PHE A 4 -69.61 29.93 -60.02
N LEU A 5 -68.88 30.31 -58.97
CA LEU A 5 -68.50 29.44 -57.87
C LEU A 5 -69.71 29.27 -56.94
N GLU A 6 -70.50 28.23 -57.18
CA GLU A 6 -71.49 27.78 -56.20
C GLU A 6 -70.78 27.04 -55.06
N THR A 7 -70.93 27.61 -53.87
CA THR A 7 -70.39 27.11 -52.61
C THR A 7 -71.17 25.87 -52.19
N VAL A 8 -70.54 24.70 -52.35
CA VAL A 8 -71.08 23.45 -51.79
C VAL A 8 -70.76 23.43 -50.29
N ASN A 9 -71.79 23.67 -49.48
CA ASN A 9 -71.73 23.55 -48.02
C ASN A 9 -71.55 22.08 -47.63
N THR A 10 -70.32 21.69 -47.31
CA THR A 10 -70.04 20.38 -46.71
C THR A 10 -70.23 20.45 -45.19
N PRO A 11 -70.90 19.45 -44.58
CA PRO A 11 -71.13 19.47 -43.14
C PRO A 11 -69.80 19.34 -42.40
N VAL A 12 -69.48 20.36 -41.61
CA VAL A 12 -68.29 20.36 -40.75
C VAL A 12 -68.54 19.38 -39.60
N LEU A 13 -67.98 18.18 -39.71
CA LEU A 13 -67.95 17.23 -38.60
C LEU A 13 -67.09 17.82 -37.49
N LYS A 14 -67.72 18.25 -36.39
CA LYS A 14 -67.03 18.71 -35.18
C LYS A 14 -66.24 17.54 -34.61
N THR A 15 -64.95 17.50 -34.90
CA THR A 15 -64.04 16.51 -34.32
C THR A 15 -63.92 16.82 -32.83
N THR A 16 -64.53 15.97 -32.01
CA THR A 16 -64.26 15.95 -30.57
C THR A 16 -62.76 15.70 -30.43
N SER A 17 -62.00 16.73 -30.04
CA SER A 17 -60.59 16.57 -29.73
C SER A 17 -60.48 15.50 -28.65
N PHE A 18 -59.92 14.36 -29.00
CA PHE A 18 -59.63 13.30 -28.05
C PHE A 18 -58.52 13.84 -27.16
N LYS A 19 -58.90 14.53 -26.07
CA LYS A 19 -57.98 15.02 -25.05
C LYS A 19 -57.46 13.78 -24.32
N VAL A 20 -56.42 13.16 -24.88
CA VAL A 20 -55.64 12.14 -24.20
C VAL A 20 -55.11 12.82 -22.95
N LYS A 21 -55.70 12.51 -21.80
CA LYS A 21 -55.13 12.86 -20.50
C LYS A 21 -53.84 12.05 -20.41
N GLU A 22 -52.72 12.65 -20.79
CA GLU A 22 -51.40 12.08 -20.52
C GLU A 22 -51.27 11.91 -19.02
N LYS A 23 -51.44 10.68 -18.55
CA LYS A 23 -51.19 10.30 -17.16
C LYS A 23 -49.70 10.02 -17.00
N ASN A 24 -48.85 10.99 -17.31
CA ASN A 24 -47.44 10.88 -16.92
C ASN A 24 -47.30 11.27 -15.44
N LYS A 25 -47.78 10.40 -14.56
CA LYS A 25 -47.58 10.54 -13.12
C LYS A 25 -46.17 10.05 -12.82
N PHE A 26 -45.22 10.99 -12.81
CA PHE A 26 -43.84 10.70 -12.43
C PHE A 26 -43.81 10.04 -11.04
N ASN A 27 -43.14 8.90 -10.91
CA ASN A 27 -43.08 8.13 -9.68
C ASN A 27 -42.05 8.74 -8.73
N TRP A 28 -42.40 9.88 -8.12
CA TRP A 28 -41.56 10.61 -7.17
C TRP A 28 -41.02 9.75 -6.04
N ASN A 29 -41.79 8.75 -5.60
CA ASN A 29 -41.36 7.84 -4.55
C ASN A 29 -40.09 7.06 -4.93
N VAL A 30 -39.99 6.59 -6.17
CA VAL A 30 -38.79 5.87 -6.65
C VAL A 30 -37.58 6.79 -6.70
N LEU A 31 -37.75 8.03 -7.14
CA LEU A 31 -36.68 9.02 -7.15
C LEU A 31 -36.18 9.32 -5.73
N PHE A 32 -37.10 9.53 -4.77
CA PHE A 32 -36.71 9.80 -3.38
C PHE A 32 -36.02 8.62 -2.70
N VAL A 33 -36.46 7.38 -2.94
CA VAL A 33 -35.79 6.19 -2.39
C VAL A 33 -34.35 6.09 -2.87
N ASN A 34 -34.10 6.29 -4.17
CA ASN A 34 -32.74 6.25 -4.72
C ASN A 34 -31.85 7.37 -4.16
N ILE A 35 -32.39 8.58 -4.03
CA ILE A 35 -31.67 9.72 -3.43
C ILE A 35 -31.37 9.46 -1.95
N ALA A 36 -32.32 8.88 -1.22
CA ALA A 36 -32.13 8.54 0.20
C ALA A 36 -31.01 7.52 0.39
N ILE A 37 -30.90 6.51 -0.48
CA ILE A 37 -29.81 5.52 -0.45
C ILE A 37 -28.46 6.21 -0.69
N LEU A 38 -28.36 7.08 -1.70
CA LEU A 38 -27.11 7.80 -1.98
C LEU A 38 -26.70 8.74 -0.84
N LEU A 39 -27.66 9.48 -0.27
CA LEU A 39 -27.41 10.36 0.87
C LEU A 39 -27.01 9.56 2.12
N SER A 40 -27.62 8.41 2.36
CA SER A 40 -27.28 7.53 3.49
C SER A 40 -25.82 7.07 3.41
N LEU A 41 -25.37 6.60 2.23
CA LEU A 41 -23.98 6.20 2.01
C LEU A 41 -23.01 7.37 2.18
N PHE A 42 -23.37 8.54 1.67
CA PHE A 42 -22.55 9.74 1.81
C PHE A 42 -22.39 10.18 3.28
N ILE A 43 -23.47 10.17 4.05
CA ILE A 43 -23.45 10.49 5.48
C ILE A 43 -22.65 9.45 6.25
N ALA A 44 -22.85 8.15 5.97
CA ALA A 44 -22.07 7.08 6.59
C ALA A 44 -20.57 7.22 6.32
N TYR A 45 -20.19 7.58 5.09
CA TYR A 45 -18.80 7.86 4.73
C TYR A 45 -18.22 9.05 5.51
N LEU A 46 -18.96 10.16 5.64
CA LEU A 46 -18.49 11.32 6.41
C LEU A 46 -18.35 11.00 7.91
N VAL A 47 -19.29 10.26 8.49
CA VAL A 47 -19.22 9.81 9.89
C VAL A 47 -18.00 8.90 10.09
N PHE A 48 -17.79 7.93 9.21
CA PHE A 48 -16.65 7.02 9.26
C PHE A 48 -15.32 7.77 9.14
N ARG A 49 -15.22 8.71 8.20
CA ARG A 49 -14.02 9.52 7.98
C ARG A 49 -13.72 10.42 9.19
N ASN A 50 -14.75 11.02 9.79
CA ASN A 50 -14.58 11.86 10.99
C ASN A 50 -14.23 11.03 12.23
N TRP A 51 -14.77 9.82 12.34
CA TRP A 51 -14.43 8.89 13.41
C TRP A 51 -12.98 8.39 13.30
N GLN A 52 -12.51 8.06 12.10
CA GLN A 52 -11.12 7.73 11.81
C GLN A 52 -10.17 8.87 12.22
N LYS A 53 -10.49 10.12 11.84
CA LYS A 53 -9.71 11.30 12.25
C LYS A 53 -9.67 11.49 13.76
N LYS A 54 -10.80 11.31 14.45
CA LYS A 54 -10.86 11.41 15.92
C LYS A 54 -10.03 10.33 16.61
N ARG A 55 -10.00 9.09 16.08
CA ARG A 55 -9.14 8.02 16.60
C ARG A 55 -7.64 8.32 16.43
N SER A 56 -7.26 8.89 15.29
CA SER A 56 -5.88 9.35 15.06
C SER A 56 -5.47 10.51 15.99
N LEU A 57 -6.40 11.40 16.33
CA LEU A 57 -6.12 12.52 17.25
C LEU A 57 -6.09 12.08 18.72
N VAL A 58 -6.96 11.13 19.12
CA VAL A 58 -6.94 10.55 20.48
C VAL A 58 -5.66 9.73 20.70
N SER A 59 -5.16 8.98 19.71
CA SER A 59 -3.86 8.31 19.84
C SER A 59 -2.69 9.29 19.98
N LYS A 60 -2.87 10.54 19.52
CA LYS A 60 -1.84 11.59 19.59
C LYS A 60 -1.93 12.45 20.87
N THR A 61 -3.08 12.50 21.54
CA THR A 61 -3.29 13.31 22.76
C THR A 61 -3.13 12.53 24.06
N THR A 62 -3.10 11.19 24.04
CA THR A 62 -2.68 10.38 25.20
C THR A 62 -1.16 10.15 25.26
N SER A 63 -0.41 10.56 24.24
CA SER A 63 1.06 10.52 24.22
C SER A 63 1.69 11.76 24.87
N SER A 64 1.15 12.23 26.00
CA SER A 64 2.01 12.86 27.01
C SER A 64 2.57 11.74 27.88
N GLN A 65 3.27 10.80 27.26
CA GLN A 65 3.94 9.71 27.98
C GLN A 65 5.00 10.41 28.83
N SER A 66 4.84 10.34 30.16
CA SER A 66 5.89 10.78 31.09
C SER A 66 7.17 10.12 30.60
N LEU A 67 8.24 10.89 30.42
CA LEU A 67 9.55 10.37 30.07
C LEU A 67 9.86 9.26 31.09
N GLY A 68 9.71 8.00 30.67
CA GLY A 68 10.03 6.84 31.48
C GLY A 68 11.53 6.82 31.75
N SER A 69 11.97 5.88 32.59
CA SER A 69 13.39 5.66 32.77
C SER A 69 14.02 5.33 31.41
N VAL A 70 15.23 5.83 31.14
CA VAL A 70 15.97 5.55 29.88
C VAL A 70 16.02 4.04 29.58
N ALA A 71 16.09 3.21 30.63
CA ALA A 71 16.06 1.76 30.52
C ALA A 71 14.74 1.22 29.92
N GLU A 72 13.60 1.76 30.32
CA GLU A 72 12.28 1.36 29.80
C GLU A 72 12.12 1.80 28.33
N THR A 73 12.62 2.99 28.00
CA THR A 73 12.59 3.49 26.61
C THR A 73 13.58 2.72 25.71
N GLU A 74 14.75 2.29 26.22
CA GLU A 74 15.67 1.43 25.47
C GLU A 74 15.06 0.04 25.24
N GLU A 75 14.36 -0.54 26.22
CA GLU A 75 13.68 -1.82 26.07
C GLU A 75 12.50 -1.76 25.09
N GLU A 76 11.71 -0.68 25.10
CA GLU A 76 10.65 -0.46 24.12
C GLU A 76 11.21 -0.30 22.70
N ILE A 77 12.29 0.48 22.54
CA ILE A 77 12.99 0.59 21.26
C ILE A 77 13.57 -0.77 20.84
N ARG A 78 14.21 -1.51 21.75
CA ARG A 78 14.80 -2.84 21.46
C ARG A 78 13.74 -3.87 21.07
N THR A 79 12.54 -3.79 21.63
CA THR A 79 11.43 -4.70 21.28
C THR A 79 10.75 -4.32 19.97
N MET A 80 10.61 -3.02 19.65
CA MET A 80 10.14 -2.55 18.35
C MET A 80 11.08 -2.88 17.18
N LEU A 81 12.39 -2.93 17.44
CA LEU A 81 13.42 -3.23 16.42
C LEU A 81 13.61 -4.74 16.15
N LYS A 82 12.82 -5.61 16.78
CA LYS A 82 13.00 -7.06 16.69
C LYS A 82 12.26 -7.62 15.47
N THR A 83 12.95 -7.60 14.35
CA THR A 83 12.35 -7.98 13.06
C THR A 83 12.30 -9.48 12.89
N ASP A 84 11.15 -9.96 12.45
CA ASP A 84 11.01 -11.33 11.95
C ASP A 84 11.58 -11.41 10.52
N ILE A 85 12.90 -11.31 10.40
CA ILE A 85 13.63 -11.47 9.12
C ILE A 85 13.59 -12.93 8.61
N THR A 86 12.99 -13.84 9.38
CA THR A 86 12.88 -15.27 9.08
C THR A 86 12.08 -15.54 7.80
N ASP A 87 11.07 -14.72 7.54
CA ASP A 87 10.23 -14.82 6.34
C ASP A 87 11.04 -14.52 5.07
N TYR A 88 11.89 -13.48 5.13
CA TYR A 88 12.82 -13.17 4.04
C TYR A 88 13.79 -14.31 3.78
N PHE A 89 14.36 -14.93 4.82
CA PHE A 89 15.25 -16.08 4.64
C PHE A 89 14.55 -17.27 3.99
N SER A 90 13.33 -17.56 4.42
CA SER A 90 12.53 -18.65 3.83
C SER A 90 12.22 -18.39 2.37
N TYR A 91 11.87 -17.15 2.02
CA TYR A 91 11.59 -16.76 0.64
C TYR A 91 12.85 -16.78 -0.23
N LEU A 92 13.97 -16.22 0.24
CA LEU A 92 15.27 -16.27 -0.45
C LEU A 92 15.71 -17.71 -0.74
N LYS A 93 15.51 -18.62 0.22
CA LYS A 93 15.80 -20.04 0.06
C LYS A 93 14.98 -20.68 -1.07
N ASN A 94 13.71 -20.28 -1.21
CA ASN A 94 12.86 -20.77 -2.29
C ASN A 94 13.26 -20.19 -3.64
N LEU A 95 13.58 -18.89 -3.71
CA LEU A 95 14.03 -18.23 -4.94
C LEU A 95 15.33 -18.85 -5.46
N LYS A 96 16.27 -19.13 -4.55
CA LYS A 96 17.50 -19.86 -4.82
C LYS A 96 17.21 -21.23 -5.45
N LYS A 97 16.38 -22.06 -4.80
CA LYS A 97 16.00 -23.40 -5.32
C LYS A 97 15.31 -23.36 -6.68
N ASN A 98 14.59 -22.29 -6.96
CA ASN A 98 13.87 -22.09 -8.22
C ASN A 98 14.74 -21.43 -9.30
N ASN A 99 16.01 -21.13 -9.01
CA ASN A 99 16.93 -20.39 -9.89
C ASN A 99 16.41 -19.01 -10.32
N ASP A 100 15.53 -18.39 -9.51
CA ASP A 100 15.00 -17.05 -9.77
C ASP A 100 15.91 -15.99 -9.16
N TYR A 101 17.09 -15.82 -9.77
CA TYR A 101 18.14 -14.95 -9.25
C TYR A 101 17.80 -13.47 -9.32
N THR A 102 16.98 -13.04 -10.29
CA THR A 102 16.54 -11.64 -10.39
C THR A 102 15.74 -11.26 -9.14
N LYS A 103 14.70 -12.03 -8.82
CA LYS A 103 13.92 -11.78 -7.61
C LYS A 103 14.72 -12.01 -6.34
N PHE A 104 15.69 -12.93 -6.35
CA PHE A 104 16.58 -13.15 -5.22
C PHE A 104 17.30 -11.85 -4.85
N PHE A 105 17.94 -11.17 -5.82
CA PHE A 105 18.64 -9.92 -5.54
C PHE A 105 17.70 -8.77 -5.16
N GLU A 106 16.52 -8.67 -5.78
CA GLU A 106 15.49 -7.70 -5.39
C GLU A 106 15.07 -7.90 -3.92
N THR A 107 14.82 -9.14 -3.53
CA THR A 107 14.44 -9.51 -2.15
C THR A 107 15.57 -9.21 -1.16
N VAL A 108 16.84 -9.40 -1.56
CA VAL A 108 18.00 -9.03 -0.72
C VAL A 108 18.08 -7.51 -0.51
N GLU A 109 17.80 -6.72 -1.54
CA GLU A 109 17.76 -5.25 -1.43
C GLU A 109 16.60 -4.78 -0.56
N GLU A 110 15.44 -5.43 -0.65
CA GLU A 110 14.30 -5.18 0.24
C GLU A 110 14.65 -5.51 1.69
N LEU A 111 15.24 -6.68 1.96
CA LEU A 111 15.68 -7.08 3.30
C LEU A 111 16.68 -6.07 3.87
N ASP A 112 17.70 -5.69 3.10
CA ASP A 112 18.71 -4.71 3.50
C ASP A 112 18.08 -3.35 3.80
N SER A 113 17.15 -2.89 2.95
CA SER A 113 16.43 -1.63 3.19
C SER A 113 15.56 -1.69 4.45
N GLU A 114 14.85 -2.79 4.66
CA GLU A 114 13.95 -2.98 5.80
C GLU A 114 14.74 -2.97 7.11
N VAL A 115 15.84 -3.72 7.17
CA VAL A 115 16.76 -3.74 8.32
C VAL A 115 17.33 -2.35 8.58
N ARG A 116 17.81 -1.64 7.55
CA ARG A 116 18.34 -0.28 7.71
C ARG A 116 17.29 0.71 8.24
N ASN A 117 16.08 0.66 7.70
CA ASN A 117 14.99 1.55 8.07
C ASN A 117 14.60 1.39 9.53
N GLN A 118 14.69 0.18 10.08
CA GLN A 118 14.43 -0.07 11.50
C GLN A 118 15.41 0.68 12.38
N TYR A 119 16.70 0.65 12.05
CA TYR A 119 17.70 1.43 12.79
C TYR A 119 17.70 2.93 12.42
N PHE A 120 16.67 3.41 11.71
CA PHE A 120 16.53 4.78 11.23
C PHE A 120 17.72 5.26 10.39
N GLN A 121 18.38 4.34 9.69
CA GLN A 121 19.51 4.64 8.82
C GLN A 121 19.03 4.66 7.37
N SER A 122 19.04 5.83 6.74
CA SER A 122 18.58 5.98 5.35
C SER A 122 19.66 5.63 4.32
N SER A 123 20.94 5.58 4.72
CA SER A 123 22.05 5.28 3.82
C SER A 123 22.86 4.07 4.28
N THR A 124 23.42 3.35 3.31
CA THR A 124 24.33 2.21 3.52
C THR A 124 25.56 2.63 4.32
N LYS A 125 26.05 3.86 4.12
CA LYS A 125 27.21 4.41 4.82
C LYS A 125 26.90 4.67 6.30
N ASP A 126 25.77 5.31 6.58
CA ASP A 126 25.34 5.62 7.94
C ASP A 126 25.04 4.34 8.72
N PHE A 127 24.41 3.36 8.06
CA PHE A 127 24.21 2.04 8.64
C PHE A 127 25.53 1.32 8.96
N THR A 128 26.53 1.42 8.09
CA THR A 128 27.84 0.81 8.37
C THR A 128 28.51 1.46 9.58
N MET A 129 28.48 2.79 9.69
CA MET A 129 28.99 3.51 10.86
C MET A 129 28.21 3.14 12.13
N PHE A 130 26.89 2.95 12.02
CA PHE A 130 26.06 2.46 13.13
C PHE A 130 26.52 1.07 13.59
N LEU A 131 26.73 0.13 12.66
CA LEU A 131 27.22 -1.21 12.97
C LEU A 131 28.60 -1.19 13.63
N GLU A 132 29.52 -0.34 13.16
CA GLU A 132 30.85 -0.18 13.78
C GLU A 132 30.75 0.23 15.25
N ASN A 133 29.86 1.16 15.55
CA ASN A 133 29.68 1.72 16.89
C ASN A 133 28.90 0.79 17.84
N TYR A 134 27.88 0.09 17.35
CA TYR A 134 26.97 -0.71 18.19
C TYR A 134 27.28 -2.21 18.24
N LYS A 135 27.75 -2.80 17.14
CA LYS A 135 28.05 -4.24 17.04
C LYS A 135 29.55 -4.52 16.94
N GLY A 136 30.34 -3.52 16.59
CA GLY A 136 31.79 -3.59 16.46
C GLY A 136 32.26 -3.64 15.02
N ASN A 137 33.55 -3.32 14.83
CA ASN A 137 34.18 -3.18 13.52
C ASN A 137 34.06 -4.46 12.65
N HIS A 138 34.19 -5.64 13.25
CA HIS A 138 34.10 -6.91 12.52
C HIS A 138 32.79 -7.09 11.75
N ILE A 139 31.64 -6.77 12.37
CA ILE A 139 30.32 -6.92 11.73
C ILE A 139 30.12 -5.90 10.61
N ALA A 140 30.65 -4.68 10.79
CA ALA A 140 30.59 -3.66 9.75
C ALA A 140 31.43 -4.03 8.52
N GLU A 141 32.61 -4.63 8.71
CA GLU A 141 33.44 -5.13 7.62
C GLU A 141 32.80 -6.33 6.91
N GLU A 142 32.19 -7.27 7.65
CA GLU A 142 31.41 -8.36 7.05
C GLU A 142 30.24 -7.79 6.20
N TYR A 143 29.56 -6.75 6.67
CA TYR A 143 28.51 -6.06 5.90
C TYR A 143 29.04 -5.39 4.63
N ARG A 144 30.16 -4.66 4.70
CA ARG A 144 30.80 -4.05 3.53
C ARG A 144 31.18 -5.11 2.50
N THR A 145 31.81 -6.19 2.95
CA THR A 145 32.25 -7.30 2.11
C THR A 145 31.05 -7.98 1.45
N LEU A 146 29.99 -8.24 2.21
CA LEU A 146 28.76 -8.83 1.68
C LEU A 146 28.11 -7.92 0.62
N SER A 147 27.99 -6.63 0.89
CA SER A 147 27.42 -5.67 -0.07
C SER A 147 28.20 -5.68 -1.38
N GLN A 148 29.53 -5.67 -1.33
CA GLN A 148 30.38 -5.77 -2.52
C GLN A 148 30.15 -7.09 -3.26
N LYS A 149 30.12 -8.22 -2.54
CA LYS A 149 29.88 -9.55 -3.13
C LYS A 149 28.52 -9.62 -3.83
N ILE A 150 27.48 -9.04 -3.22
CA ILE A 150 26.15 -8.92 -3.83
C ILE A 150 26.22 -8.15 -5.14
N GLN A 151 26.91 -7.00 -5.18
CA GLN A 151 27.01 -6.21 -6.42
C GLN A 151 27.77 -6.96 -7.52
N ILE A 152 28.87 -7.64 -7.18
CA ILE A 152 29.65 -8.44 -8.13
C ILE A 152 28.77 -9.56 -8.71
N GLU A 153 28.12 -10.34 -7.85
CA GLU A 153 27.30 -11.46 -8.31
C GLU A 153 26.04 -10.98 -9.04
N LYS A 154 25.41 -9.88 -8.61
CA LYS A 154 24.22 -9.28 -9.26
C LYS A 154 24.52 -8.84 -10.70
N TYR A 155 25.70 -8.31 -10.98
CA TYR A 155 26.08 -7.85 -12.32
C TYR A 155 27.01 -8.81 -13.08
N ALA A 156 27.32 -9.98 -12.50
CA ALA A 156 28.05 -11.03 -13.21
C ALA A 156 27.26 -11.51 -14.45
N PRO A 157 27.93 -11.73 -15.60
CA PRO A 157 27.27 -12.15 -16.84
C PRO A 157 26.70 -13.57 -16.76
N VAL A 158 27.29 -14.42 -15.91
CA VAL A 158 26.82 -15.78 -15.63
C VAL A 158 26.73 -15.92 -14.12
N LYS A 159 25.59 -16.44 -13.63
CA LYS A 159 25.37 -16.67 -12.20
C LYS A 159 25.91 -18.05 -11.82
N SER A 160 26.70 -18.11 -10.75
CA SER A 160 27.12 -19.40 -10.20
C SER A 160 26.12 -19.85 -9.14
N GLU A 161 25.55 -21.06 -9.27
CA GLU A 161 24.66 -21.63 -8.25
C GLU A 161 25.38 -21.75 -6.89
N GLU A 162 26.64 -22.19 -6.92
CA GLU A 162 27.52 -22.27 -5.74
C GLU A 162 27.77 -20.89 -5.13
N GLY A 163 27.92 -19.86 -5.97
CA GLY A 163 28.10 -18.48 -5.52
C GLY A 163 26.85 -17.92 -4.84
N ILE A 164 25.67 -18.22 -5.37
CA ILE A 164 24.38 -17.83 -4.78
C ILE A 164 24.13 -18.59 -3.47
N ASP A 165 24.51 -19.86 -3.38
CA ASP A 165 24.44 -20.67 -2.16
C ASP A 165 25.28 -20.06 -1.03
N GLU A 166 26.55 -19.76 -1.31
CA GLU A 166 27.45 -19.14 -0.34
C GLU A 166 26.96 -17.74 0.06
N LEU A 167 26.42 -16.97 -0.89
CA LEU A 167 25.87 -15.65 -0.64
C LEU A 167 24.63 -15.72 0.27
N TYR A 168 23.71 -16.66 0.03
CA TYR A 168 22.56 -16.91 0.90
C TYR A 168 23.00 -17.24 2.34
N ASP A 169 23.94 -18.15 2.52
CA ASP A 169 24.41 -18.54 3.86
C ASP A 169 25.08 -17.36 4.59
N THR A 170 25.83 -16.54 3.84
CA THR A 170 26.47 -15.33 4.38
C THR A 170 25.43 -14.29 4.80
N ILE A 171 24.38 -14.07 3.99
CA ILE A 171 23.25 -13.19 4.31
C ILE A 171 22.58 -13.65 5.61
N VAL A 172 22.21 -14.93 5.69
CA VAL A 172 21.55 -15.49 6.88
C VAL A 172 22.42 -15.31 8.12
N LYS A 173 23.72 -15.61 8.04
CA LYS A 173 24.67 -15.46 9.16
C LYS A 173 24.76 -14.00 9.62
N LEU A 174 24.96 -13.07 8.70
CA LEU A 174 25.17 -11.65 9.03
C LEU A 174 23.92 -11.03 9.63
N TYR A 175 22.78 -11.12 8.94
CA TYR A 175 21.55 -10.48 9.40
C TYR A 175 21.00 -11.13 10.67
N SER A 176 21.22 -12.44 10.87
CA SER A 176 20.95 -13.08 12.16
C SER A 176 21.82 -12.49 13.28
N SER A 177 23.08 -12.19 13.00
CA SER A 177 24.01 -11.59 13.98
C SER A 177 23.69 -10.12 14.29
N ILE A 178 23.13 -9.39 13.32
CA ILE A 178 22.63 -8.02 13.54
C ILE A 178 21.36 -8.05 14.40
N SER A 179 20.45 -9.00 14.15
CA SER A 179 19.18 -9.12 14.88
C SER A 179 19.33 -9.63 16.33
N LYS A 180 20.40 -10.37 16.63
CA LYS A 180 20.72 -10.88 17.97
C LYS A 180 21.38 -9.82 18.82
#